data_AF-A0A2V7F7T2-F1
#
_entry.id   AF-A0A2V7F7T2-F1
#
_cell.length_a   1.000
_cell.length_b   1.000
_cell.length_c   1.000
_cell.angle_alpha   90.00
_cell.angle_beta   90.00
_cell.angle_gamma   90.00
#
_symmetry.space_group_name_H-M   'P 1'
#
loop_
_entity.id
_entity.type
_entity.pdbx_description
1 polymer ?
#
loop_
_entity_poly.entity_id
_entity_poly.type
_entity_poly.pdbx_seq_one_letter_code
_entity_poly.pdbx_strand_id
1 'polypeptide(L)'
;HTDAALVERARAAGVMGYLLKPLRPAELAPALDLAIARFAETRQLKQTLEGRKVIERAKGTLMARLGLTEDEAFKRLRRAAMDSRKPMVEVARALLVSESVIS
;
A
#
# COMPACT_ATOMS: atom_id res chain seq x y z
N HIS A 1 14.58 34.61 8.21
CA HIS A 1 15.37 33.40 8.47
C HIS A 1 14.41 32.51 9.27
N THR A 2 13.83 31.42 8.78
CA THR A 2 14.41 30.31 8.03
C THR A 2 13.27 29.46 7.44
N ASP A 3 12.89 29.67 6.17
CA ASP A 3 11.87 28.85 5.52
C ASP A 3 12.47 27.54 4.98
N ALA A 4 13.64 27.59 4.34
CA ALA A 4 14.23 26.43 3.68
C ALA A 4 14.55 25.28 4.65
N ALA A 5 15.19 25.55 5.80
CA ALA A 5 15.51 24.49 6.77
C ALA A 5 14.29 23.96 7.53
N LEU A 6 13.18 24.69 7.55
CA LEU A 6 11.90 24.20 8.10
C LEU A 6 11.19 23.31 7.08
N VAL A 7 11.17 23.72 5.80
CA VAL A 7 10.62 22.94 4.69
C VAL A 7 11.37 21.62 4.51
N GLU A 8 12.70 21.62 4.60
CA GLU A 8 13.49 20.38 4.49
C GLU A 8 13.24 19.41 5.65
N ARG A 9 13.12 19.92 6.89
CA ARG A 9 12.76 19.08 8.04
C ARG A 9 11.33 18.55 7.92
N ALA A 10 10.39 19.36 7.44
CA ALA A 10 9.01 18.94 7.20
C ALA A 10 8.94 17.86 6.10
N ARG A 11 9.72 18.02 5.03
CA ARG A 11 9.85 17.03 3.95
C ARG A 11 10.43 15.71 4.48
N ALA A 12 11.50 15.77 5.27
CA ALA A 12 12.12 14.58 5.88
C ALA A 12 11.18 13.88 6.87
N ALA A 13 10.32 14.64 7.56
CA ALA A 13 9.29 14.11 8.45
C ALA A 13 8.05 13.56 7.70
N GLY A 14 8.02 13.62 6.36
CA GLY A 14 6.92 13.10 5.56
C GLY A 14 5.65 13.95 5.58
N VAL A 15 5.78 15.24 5.91
CA VAL A 15 4.65 16.18 5.93
C VAL A 15 4.13 16.42 4.51
N MET A 16 2.81 16.31 4.30
CA MET A 16 2.20 16.48 2.97
C MET A 16 1.99 17.93 2.54
N GLY A 17 2.05 18.89 3.47
CA GLY A 17 1.92 20.31 3.18
C GLY A 17 2.20 21.17 4.42
N TYR A 18 2.58 22.43 4.19
CA TYR A 18 2.78 23.41 5.24
C TYR A 18 2.01 24.70 4.89
N LEU A 19 1.48 25.38 5.91
CA LEU A 19 0.77 26.66 5.75
C LEU A 19 1.57 27.76 6.45
N LEU A 20 1.89 28.82 5.71
CA LEU A 20 2.60 29.99 6.25
C LEU A 20 1.61 31.01 6.82
N LYS A 21 2.07 31.80 7.79
CA LYS A 21 1.28 32.91 8.36
C LYS A 21 1.53 34.22 7.57
N PRO A 22 0.57 35.15 7.56
CA PRO A 22 -0.76 35.07 8.21
C PRO A 22 -1.74 34.24 7.37
N LEU A 23 -2.35 33.22 7.98
CA LEU A 23 -3.39 32.40 7.36
C LEU A 23 -4.76 32.93 7.79
N ARG A 24 -5.67 33.15 6.83
CA ARG A 24 -7.06 33.47 7.16
C ARG A 24 -7.82 32.16 7.48
N PRO A 25 -8.75 32.15 8.45
CA PRO A 25 -9.52 30.94 8.78
C PRO A 25 -10.23 30.31 7.57
N ALA A 26 -10.66 31.12 6.60
CA ALA A 26 -11.29 30.67 5.37
C ALA A 26 -10.36 29.87 4.44
N GLU A 27 -9.03 30.01 4.57
CA GLU A 27 -8.04 29.31 3.75
C GLU A 27 -7.63 27.96 4.35
N LEU A 28 -7.96 27.72 5.63
CA LEU A 28 -7.58 26.50 6.34
C LEU A 28 -8.36 25.27 5.87
N ALA A 29 -9.69 25.39 5.77
CA ALA A 29 -10.55 24.25 5.40
C ALA A 29 -10.24 23.73 3.99
N PRO A 30 -10.16 24.57 2.93
CA PRO A 30 -9.81 24.08 1.59
C PRO A 30 -8.41 23.45 1.51
N ALA A 31 -7.43 23.99 2.25
CA ALA A 31 -6.09 23.44 2.29
C ALA A 31 -6.05 22.06 2.95
N LEU A 32 -6.81 21.88 4.04
CA LEU A 32 -6.93 20.60 4.73
C LEU A 32 -7.67 19.56 3.87
N ASP A 33 -8.77 19.95 3.25
CA ASP A 33 -9.55 19.06 2.37
C ASP A 33 -8.69 18.54 1.22
N LEU A 34 -7.91 19.43 0.59
CA LEU A 34 -6.97 19.04 -0.46
C LEU A 34 -5.89 18.08 0.07
N ALA A 35 -5.31 18.35 1.25
CA ALA A 35 -4.31 17.49 1.85
C ALA A 35 -4.86 16.09 2.17
N ILE A 36 -6.07 15.99 2.71
CA ILE A 36 -6.76 14.72 2.99
C ILE A 36 -7.01 13.94 1.69
N ALA A 37 -7.51 14.60 0.64
CA ALA A 37 -7.78 13.97 -0.65
C ALA A 37 -6.49 13.41 -1.27
N ARG A 38 -5.39 14.18 -1.26
CA ARG A 38 -4.08 13.72 -1.76
C ARG A 38 -3.52 12.57 -0.92
N PHE A 39 -3.72 12.58 0.40
CA PHE A 39 -3.29 11.49 1.26
C PHE A 39 -4.02 10.19 0.92
N ALA A 40 -5.34 10.26 0.77
CA ALA A 40 -6.17 9.11 0.43
C ALA A 40 -5.73 8.47 -0.90
N GLU A 41 -5.55 9.29 -1.94
CA GLU A 41 -5.08 8.84 -3.25
C GLU A 41 -3.70 8.18 -3.18
N THR A 42 -2.74 8.84 -2.53
CA THR A 42 -1.38 8.32 -2.37
C THR A 42 -1.38 7.01 -1.59
N ARG A 43 -2.20 6.91 -0.54
CA ARG A 43 -2.34 5.70 0.27
C ARG A 43 -2.93 4.55 -0.54
N GLN A 44 -3.96 4.80 -1.34
CA GLN A 44 -4.58 3.77 -2.18
C GLN A 44 -3.61 3.23 -3.24
N LEU A 45 -2.83 4.11 -3.88
CA LEU A 45 -1.79 3.72 -4.83
C LEU A 45 -0.72 2.85 -4.15
N LYS A 46 -0.21 3.29 -2.99
CA LYS A 46 0.75 2.50 -2.20
C LYS A 46 0.19 1.12 -1.82
N GLN A 47 -1.06 1.06 -1.36
CA GLN A 47 -1.72 -0.20 -1.01
C GLN A 47 -1.84 -1.15 -2.21
N THR A 48 -2.12 -0.62 -3.40
CA THR A 48 -2.21 -1.42 -4.63
C THR A 48 -0.85 -2.02 -5.00
N LEU A 49 0.21 -1.21 -4.94
CA LEU A 49 1.58 -1.67 -5.23
C LEU A 49 2.06 -2.72 -4.22
N GLU A 50 1.84 -2.47 -2.93
CA GLU A 50 2.17 -3.44 -1.88
C GLU A 50 1.33 -4.73 -2.02
N GLY A 51 0.06 -4.61 -2.42
CA GLY A 51 -0.78 -5.77 -2.70
C GLY A 51 -0.23 -6.65 -3.84
N ARG A 52 0.26 -6.04 -4.93
CA ARG A 52 0.92 -6.76 -6.01
C ARG A 52 2.15 -7.52 -5.53
N LYS A 53 3.03 -6.88 -4.74
CA LYS A 53 4.23 -7.55 -4.20
C LYS A 53 3.90 -8.80 -3.40
N VAL A 54 2.85 -8.75 -2.57
CA VAL A 54 2.40 -9.90 -1.78
C VAL A 54 1.90 -11.04 -2.68
N ILE A 55 1.12 -10.71 -3.71
CA ILE A 55 0.60 -11.68 -4.67
C ILE A 55 1.75 -12.37 -5.42
N GLU A 56 2.73 -11.60 -5.92
CA GLU A 56 3.89 -12.15 -6.62
C GLU A 56 4.70 -13.09 -5.73
N ARG A 57 4.94 -12.71 -4.47
CA ARG A 57 5.61 -13.58 -3.49
C ARG A 57 4.85 -14.88 -3.25
N ALA A 58 3.53 -14.81 -3.09
CA ALA A 58 2.70 -16.00 -2.88
C ALA A 58 2.69 -16.92 -4.11
N LYS A 59 2.68 -16.36 -5.33
CA LYS A 59 2.87 -17.15 -6.56
C LYS A 59 4.22 -17.87 -6.53
N GLY A 60 5.31 -17.17 -6.22
CA GLY A 60 6.64 -17.76 -6.10
C GLY A 60 6.69 -18.94 -5.11
N THR A 61 6.06 -18.80 -3.94
CA THR A 61 5.93 -19.92 -2.99
C THR A 61 5.14 -21.09 -3.56
N LEU A 62 4.01 -20.83 -4.22
CA LEU A 62 3.20 -21.89 -4.86
C LEU A 62 3.97 -22.60 -5.97
N MET A 63 4.72 -21.87 -6.80
CA MET A 63 5.57 -22.42 -7.85
C MET A 63 6.64 -23.33 -7.23
N ALA A 64 7.34 -22.87 -6.20
CA ALA A 64 8.40 -23.63 -5.54
C ALA A 64 7.88 -24.91 -4.86
N ARG A 65 6.73 -24.85 -4.17
CA ARG A 65 6.21 -26.00 -3.40
C ARG A 65 5.50 -27.04 -4.25
N LEU A 66 4.82 -26.61 -5.30
CA LEU A 66 3.93 -27.46 -6.08
C LEU A 66 4.45 -27.71 -7.51
N GLY A 67 5.62 -27.16 -7.86
CA GLY A 67 6.20 -27.29 -9.20
C GLY A 67 5.35 -26.62 -10.29
N LEU A 68 4.57 -25.60 -9.93
CA LEU A 68 3.65 -24.93 -10.84
C LEU A 68 4.36 -23.88 -11.69
N THR A 69 3.83 -23.66 -12.90
CA THR A 69 4.12 -22.45 -13.68
C THR A 69 3.50 -21.22 -13.02
N GLU A 70 3.94 -20.03 -13.43
CA GLU A 70 3.40 -18.77 -12.91
C GLU A 70 1.88 -18.63 -13.17
N ASP A 71 1.42 -19.01 -14.36
CA ASP A 71 0.01 -18.93 -14.75
C ASP A 71 -0.86 -19.90 -13.92
N GLU A 72 -0.37 -21.12 -13.68
CA GLU A 72 -1.04 -22.09 -12.82
C GLU A 72 -1.10 -21.61 -11.35
N ALA A 73 0.00 -21.06 -10.83
CA ALA A 73 0.04 -20.49 -9.50
C ALA A 73 -0.95 -19.32 -9.35
N PHE A 74 -1.02 -18.43 -10.36
CA PHE A 74 -1.97 -17.33 -10.40
C PHE A 74 -3.43 -17.82 -10.43
N LYS A 75 -3.75 -18.78 -11.32
CA LYS A 75 -5.09 -19.38 -11.42
C LYS A 75 -5.50 -20.03 -10.10
N ARG A 76 -4.57 -20.73 -9.44
CA ARG A 76 -4.82 -21.39 -8.16
C ARG A 76 -5.07 -20.38 -7.03
N LEU A 77 -4.25 -19.34 -6.93
CA LEU A 77 -4.42 -18.27 -5.95
C LEU A 77 -5.74 -17.52 -6.17
N ARG A 78 -6.08 -17.21 -7.43
CA ARG A 78 -7.36 -16.59 -7.80
C ARG A 78 -8.56 -17.48 -7.44
N ARG A 79 -8.47 -18.79 -7.69
CA ARG A 79 -9.54 -19.74 -7.31
C ARG A 79 -9.75 -19.75 -5.80
N ALA A 80 -8.67 -19.86 -5.02
CA ALA A 80 -8.75 -19.81 -3.56
C ALA A 80 -9.37 -18.50 -3.04
N ALA A 81 -9.08 -17.36 -3.69
CA ALA A 81 -9.70 -16.07 -3.38
C ALA A 81 -11.21 -16.05 -3.66
N MET A 82 -11.64 -16.61 -4.80
CA MET A 82 -13.05 -16.71 -5.16
C MET A 82 -13.81 -17.65 -4.20
N ASP A 83 -13.25 -18.83 -3.91
CA ASP A 83 -13.87 -19.83 -3.03
C ASP A 83 -14.01 -19.33 -1.60
N SER A 84 -13.03 -18.54 -1.12
CA SER A 84 -13.06 -17.93 0.21
C SER A 84 -13.81 -16.60 0.27
N ARG A 85 -14.28 -16.07 -0.87
CA ARG A 85 -14.89 -14.73 -1.02
C ARG A 85 -14.04 -13.62 -0.39
N LYS A 86 -12.71 -13.73 -0.50
CA LYS A 86 -11.76 -12.76 0.02
C LYS A 86 -10.94 -12.11 -1.09
N PRO A 87 -10.46 -10.87 -0.89
CA PRO A 87 -9.49 -10.28 -1.79
C PRO A 87 -8.27 -11.20 -1.97
N MET A 88 -7.78 -11.31 -3.21
CA MET A 88 -6.64 -12.17 -3.54
C MET A 88 -5.37 -11.85 -2.72
N VAL A 89 -5.18 -10.57 -2.37
CA VAL A 89 -4.08 -10.13 -1.51
C VAL A 89 -4.18 -10.70 -0.09
N GLU A 90 -5.39 -10.88 0.45
CA GLU A 90 -5.57 -11.46 1.79
C GLU A 90 -5.26 -12.95 1.79
N VAL A 91 -5.72 -13.67 0.76
CA VAL A 91 -5.39 -15.10 0.58
C VAL A 91 -3.88 -15.27 0.37
N ALA A 92 -3.25 -14.40 -0.41
CA ALA A 92 -1.80 -14.39 -0.58
C ALA A 92 -1.05 -14.17 0.75
N ARG A 93 -1.50 -13.22 1.60
CA ARG A 93 -0.92 -13.03 2.94
C ARG A 93 -1.11 -14.27 3.81
N ALA A 94 -2.30 -14.84 3.85
CA ALA A 94 -2.58 -16.02 4.65
C ALA A 94 -1.68 -17.19 4.25
N LEU A 95 -1.48 -17.39 2.94
CA LEU A 95 -0.55 -18.40 2.41
C LEU A 95 0.89 -18.15 2.88
N LEU A 96 1.39 -16.92 2.75
CA LEU A 96 2.75 -16.57 3.17
C LEU A 96 2.97 -16.71 4.69
N VAL A 97 1.94 -16.42 5.49
CA VAL A 97 1.99 -16.66 6.95
C VAL A 97 2.09 -18.16 7.23
N SER A 98 1.23 -18.98 6.61
CA SER A 98 1.30 -20.43 6.76
C SER A 98 2.65 -21.00 6.32
N GLU A 99 3.27 -20.45 5.27
CA GLU A 99 4.61 -20.84 4.85
C GLU A 99 5.66 -20.58 5.93
N SER A 100 5.65 -19.39 6.54
CA SER A 100 6.61 -19.01 7.57
C SER A 100 6.50 -19.80 8.88
N VAL A 101 5.38 -20.51 9.09
CA VAL A 101 5.14 -21.33 10.28
C VAL A 101 5.49 -22.80 10.03
N ILE A 102 5.51 -23.24 8.77
CA ILE A 102 5.78 -24.64 8.37
C ILE A 102 7.25 -24.82 7.96
N SER A 103 7.91 -23.76 7.49
CA SER A 103 9.36 -23.67 7.29
C SER A 103 10.11 -23.43 8.59
#